data_AF-A0A537QAE8-F1
#
_entry.id   AF-A0A537QAE8-F1
#
_cell.length_a   1.000
_cell.length_b   1.000
_cell.length_c   1.000
_cell.angle_alpha   90.00
_cell.angle_beta   90.00
_cell.angle_gamma   90.00
#
_symmetry.space_group_name_H-M   'P 1'
#
loop_
_entity.id
_entity.type
_entity.pdbx_description
1 polymer ?
#
loop_
_entity_poly.entity_id
_entity_poly.type
_entity_poly.pdbx_seq_one_letter_code
_entity_poly.pdbx_strand_id
1 'polypeptide(L)'
;MRVVRRLSRIFSSKDNSEARSQRLLRTWLTPEQRAQFDAKRYFDVIGCDSRKRYRIYYGTATNVHEIDVAGRPKVGWCFVPDGYLAAGDIMLAQKISLETNEVGALLIANRFPIELSRRY
;
A
#
# COMPACT_ATOMS: atom_id res chain seq x y z
N MET A 1 21.16 -1.28 31.70
CA MET A 1 20.96 -1.88 30.35
C MET A 1 19.65 -2.66 30.18
N ARG A 2 18.46 -2.05 30.40
CA ARG A 2 17.15 -2.72 30.14
C ARG A 2 16.47 -2.22 28.85
N VAL A 3 16.75 -0.98 28.44
CA VAL A 3 16.15 -0.33 27.26
C VAL A 3 16.68 -0.93 25.95
N VAL A 4 17.99 -1.18 25.85
CA VAL A 4 18.65 -1.74 24.65
C VAL A 4 18.09 -3.13 24.28
N ARG A 5 17.87 -4.02 25.26
CA ARG A 5 17.29 -5.36 25.06
C ARG A 5 15.80 -5.36 24.68
N ARG A 6 15.08 -4.27 24.95
CA ARG A 6 13.68 -4.09 24.55
C ARG A 6 13.61 -3.57 23.12
N LEU A 7 14.42 -2.58 22.79
CA LEU A 7 14.56 -2.07 21.44
C LEU A 7 15.05 -3.16 20.47
N SER A 8 16.06 -3.94 20.84
CA SER A 8 16.55 -5.04 19.98
C SER A 8 15.48 -6.09 19.68
N ARG A 9 14.64 -6.44 20.66
CA ARG A 9 13.49 -7.34 20.46
C ARG A 9 12.42 -6.72 19.56
N ILE A 10 12.13 -5.43 19.72
CA ILE A 10 11.19 -4.70 18.87
C ILE A 10 11.69 -4.64 17.42
N PHE A 11 12.98 -4.38 17.19
CA PHE A 11 13.56 -4.35 15.85
C PHE A 11 13.59 -5.74 15.21
N SER A 12 13.99 -6.78 15.95
CA SER A 12 13.98 -8.17 15.46
C SER A 12 12.57 -8.70 15.19
N SER A 13 11.57 -8.31 16.00
CA SER A 13 10.16 -8.66 15.75
C SER A 13 9.57 -7.90 14.57
N LYS A 14 9.95 -6.63 14.39
CA LYS A 14 9.52 -5.79 13.25
C LYS A 14 10.06 -6.33 11.91
N ASP A 15 11.32 -6.76 11.91
CA ASP A 15 11.94 -7.36 10.73
C ASP A 15 11.21 -8.66 10.33
N ASN A 16 10.82 -9.45 11.33
CA ASN A 16 10.02 -10.66 11.11
C ASN A 16 8.58 -10.34 10.66
N SER A 17 7.91 -9.32 11.21
CA SER A 17 6.56 -8.93 10.77
C SER A 17 6.56 -8.38 9.35
N GLU A 18 7.55 -7.57 8.99
CA GLU A 18 7.65 -6.96 7.67
C GLU A 18 7.96 -8.01 6.59
N ALA A 19 8.86 -8.96 6.87
CA ALA A 19 9.12 -10.08 5.97
C ALA A 19 7.87 -10.96 5.78
N ARG A 20 7.12 -11.23 6.86
CA ARG A 20 5.88 -12.02 6.81
C ARG A 20 4.79 -11.31 6.03
N SER A 21 4.56 -10.03 6.29
CA SER A 21 3.53 -9.23 5.60
C SER A 21 3.85 -9.11 4.11
N GLN A 22 5.12 -8.92 3.73
CA GLN A 22 5.53 -8.90 2.33
C GLN A 22 5.33 -10.26 1.65
N ARG A 23 5.63 -11.36 2.34
CA ARG A 23 5.35 -12.71 1.82
C ARG A 23 3.85 -12.90 1.59
N LEU A 24 3.02 -12.51 2.55
CA LEU A 24 1.56 -12.60 2.44
C LEU A 24 1.04 -11.73 1.29
N LEU A 25 1.44 -10.45 1.23
CA LEU A 25 1.11 -9.56 0.12
C LEU A 25 1.41 -10.22 -1.21
N ARG A 26 2.66 -10.69 -1.40
CA ARG A 26 3.08 -11.37 -2.62
C ARG A 26 2.12 -12.51 -2.95
N THR A 27 1.79 -13.39 -2.01
CA THR A 27 0.89 -14.54 -2.27
C THR A 27 -0.49 -14.16 -2.78
N TRP A 28 -0.99 -12.96 -2.47
CA TRP A 28 -2.29 -12.43 -2.90
C TRP A 28 -2.25 -11.60 -4.19
N LEU A 29 -1.05 -11.32 -4.73
CA LEU A 29 -0.90 -10.63 -6.00
C LEU A 29 -1.10 -11.60 -7.17
N THR A 30 -1.79 -11.12 -8.22
CA THR A 30 -1.78 -11.81 -9.53
C THR A 30 -0.34 -11.90 -10.06
N PRO A 31 -0.05 -12.79 -11.02
CA PRO A 31 1.28 -12.87 -11.62
C PRO A 31 1.80 -11.51 -12.13
N GLU A 32 0.96 -10.71 -12.77
CA GLU A 32 1.31 -9.40 -13.32
C GLU A 32 1.57 -8.39 -12.19
N GLN A 33 0.69 -8.32 -11.20
CA GLN A 33 0.87 -7.45 -10.03
C GLN A 33 2.14 -7.80 -9.27
N ARG A 34 2.45 -9.10 -9.13
CA ARG A 34 3.68 -9.56 -8.48
C ARG A 34 4.91 -9.17 -9.28
N ALA A 35 4.90 -9.34 -10.59
CA ALA A 35 5.99 -8.90 -11.44
C ALA A 35 6.22 -7.39 -11.35
N GLN A 36 5.14 -6.59 -11.29
CA GLN A 36 5.24 -5.15 -11.04
C GLN A 36 5.86 -4.85 -9.68
N PHE A 37 5.38 -5.50 -8.61
CA PHE A 37 5.85 -5.27 -7.26
C PHE A 37 7.34 -5.61 -7.10
N ASP A 38 7.75 -6.73 -7.69
CA ASP A 38 9.13 -7.21 -7.64
C ASP A 38 10.09 -6.28 -8.38
N ALA A 39 9.68 -5.81 -9.56
CA ALA A 39 10.53 -4.98 -10.41
C ALA A 39 10.52 -3.49 -10.00
N LYS A 40 9.39 -2.99 -9.47
CA LYS A 40 9.15 -1.54 -9.36
C LYS A 40 8.69 -1.07 -7.99
N ARG A 41 8.51 -1.99 -7.03
CA ARG A 41 8.03 -1.68 -5.67
C ARG A 41 6.65 -1.02 -5.65
N TYR A 42 5.81 -1.32 -6.64
CA TYR A 42 4.41 -0.95 -6.68
C TYR A 42 3.63 -1.99 -7.50
N PHE A 43 2.31 -2.02 -7.36
CA PHE A 43 1.47 -2.78 -8.29
C PHE A 43 0.20 -2.00 -8.61
N ASP A 44 -0.38 -2.28 -9.76
CA ASP A 44 -1.60 -1.65 -10.23
C ASP A 44 -2.82 -2.55 -9.92
N VAL A 45 -3.89 -1.96 -9.43
CA VAL A 45 -5.19 -2.60 -9.17
C VAL A 45 -6.28 -1.90 -9.98
N ILE A 46 -7.38 -2.61 -10.24
CA ILE A 46 -8.53 -2.03 -10.92
C ILE A 46 -9.71 -2.00 -9.95
N GLY A 47 -10.31 -0.82 -9.79
CA GLY A 47 -11.51 -0.63 -8.99
C GLY A 47 -12.66 -1.54 -9.45
N CYS A 48 -13.41 -2.12 -8.49
CA CYS A 48 -14.53 -2.98 -8.80
C CYS A 48 -15.73 -2.23 -9.41
N ASP A 49 -15.94 -0.97 -9.02
CA ASP A 49 -17.13 -0.20 -9.39
C ASP A 49 -16.86 0.70 -10.61
N SER A 50 -15.82 1.54 -10.54
CA SER A 50 -15.55 2.57 -11.53
C SER A 50 -14.66 2.09 -12.67
N ARG A 51 -14.01 0.93 -12.49
CA ARG A 51 -12.96 0.39 -13.38
C ARG A 51 -11.72 1.28 -13.52
N LYS A 52 -11.56 2.30 -12.66
CA LYS A 52 -10.35 3.11 -12.60
C LYS A 52 -9.15 2.27 -12.18
N ARG A 53 -7.97 2.69 -12.63
CA ARG A 53 -6.70 2.06 -12.26
C ARG A 53 -6.07 2.82 -11.12
N TYR A 54 -5.63 2.09 -10.12
CA TYR A 54 -4.92 2.61 -8.96
C TYR A 54 -3.54 1.97 -8.86
N ARG A 55 -2.49 2.77 -8.69
CA ARG A 55 -1.15 2.31 -8.39
C ARG A 55 -0.91 2.38 -6.89
N ILE A 56 -0.60 1.25 -6.29
CA ILE A 56 -0.24 1.13 -4.87
C ILE A 56 1.28 1.01 -4.79
N TYR A 57 1.92 2.11 -4.40
CA TYR A 57 3.35 2.16 -4.10
C TYR A 57 3.64 1.51 -2.76
N TYR A 58 4.85 0.93 -2.64
CA TYR A 58 5.31 0.43 -1.36
C TYR A 58 5.37 1.55 -0.32
N GLY A 59 4.68 1.35 0.80
CA GLY A 59 4.61 2.33 1.87
C GLY A 59 3.38 2.13 2.76
N THR A 60 3.23 3.02 3.74
CA THR A 60 2.17 2.94 4.75
C THR A 60 1.16 4.09 4.66
N ALA A 61 1.48 5.16 3.94
CA ALA A 61 0.64 6.34 3.76
C ALA A 61 0.97 7.00 2.41
N THR A 62 0.03 7.82 1.91
CA THR A 62 0.16 8.60 0.66
C THR A 62 0.67 7.78 -0.53
N ASN A 63 0.31 6.49 -0.57
CA ASN A 63 0.92 5.50 -1.46
C ASN A 63 -0.04 4.97 -2.53
N VAL A 64 -1.30 5.41 -2.55
CA VAL A 64 -2.28 4.99 -3.56
C VAL A 64 -2.55 6.15 -4.51
N HIS A 65 -2.24 5.99 -5.79
CA HIS A 65 -2.50 6.99 -6.83
C HIS A 65 -3.52 6.46 -7.83
N GLU A 66 -4.61 7.18 -8.08
CA GLU A 66 -5.42 6.97 -9.29
C GLU A 66 -4.57 7.38 -10.50
N ILE A 67 -4.44 6.51 -11.51
CA ILE A 67 -3.63 6.75 -12.70
C ILE A 67 -4.47 6.72 -13.98
N ASP A 68 -4.06 7.51 -14.98
CA ASP A 68 -4.69 7.50 -16.30
C ASP A 68 -4.23 6.31 -17.17
N VAL A 69 -4.74 6.23 -18.40
CA VAL A 69 -4.39 5.17 -19.37
C VAL A 69 -2.91 5.17 -19.76
N ALA A 70 -2.24 6.34 -19.69
CA ALA A 70 -0.81 6.47 -19.92
C ALA A 70 0.01 6.16 -18.67
N GLY A 71 -0.64 5.78 -17.56
CA GLY A 71 -0.01 5.48 -16.28
C GLY A 71 0.43 6.71 -15.49
N ARG A 72 -0.07 7.90 -15.86
CA ARG A 72 0.23 9.16 -15.16
C ARG A 72 -0.69 9.34 -13.96
N PRO A 73 -0.15 9.71 -12.79
CA PRO A 73 -0.95 9.92 -11.58
C PRO A 73 -1.85 11.16 -11.74
N LYS A 74 -3.12 11.01 -11.35
CA LYS A 74 -4.13 12.06 -11.38
C LYS A 74 -4.46 12.61 -9.99
N VAL A 75 -4.67 11.71 -9.04
CA VAL A 75 -5.05 12.06 -7.66
C VAL A 75 -4.53 10.99 -6.70
N GLY A 76 -4.11 11.42 -5.52
CA GLY A 76 -3.70 10.56 -4.44
C GLY A 76 -4.84 10.24 -3.47
N TRP A 77 -4.84 9.03 -2.94
CA TRP A 77 -5.75 8.52 -1.93
C TRP A 77 -4.93 7.99 -0.75
N CYS A 78 -5.25 8.45 0.46
CA CYS A 78 -4.51 8.09 1.66
C CYS A 78 -5.43 7.41 2.68
N PHE A 79 -5.14 6.13 2.93
CA PHE A 79 -5.77 5.30 3.96
C PHE A 79 -4.81 5.25 5.15
N VAL A 80 -4.79 6.29 5.99
CA VAL A 80 -3.86 6.34 7.14
C VAL A 80 -4.31 5.28 8.15
N PRO A 81 -3.51 4.24 8.42
CA PRO A 81 -3.86 3.25 9.42
C PRO A 81 -3.66 3.80 10.83
N ASP A 82 -4.45 3.30 11.78
CA ASP A 82 -4.20 3.53 13.19
C ASP A 82 -3.03 2.68 13.69
N GLY A 83 -1.99 3.34 14.23
CA GLY A 83 -0.82 2.69 14.80
C GLY A 83 0.23 2.22 13.79
N TYR A 84 1.14 1.37 14.26
CA TYR A 84 2.25 0.84 13.45
C TYR A 84 1.89 -0.53 12.89
N LEU A 85 1.53 -0.58 11.61
CA LEU A 85 1.30 -1.82 10.86
C LEU A 85 2.42 -2.04 9.84
N ALA A 86 2.69 -3.31 9.53
CA ALA A 86 3.68 -3.67 8.52
C ALA A 86 3.20 -3.25 7.13
N ALA A 87 4.11 -2.75 6.28
CA ALA A 87 3.71 -2.12 5.02
C ALA A 87 3.00 -3.11 4.09
N GLY A 88 3.45 -4.37 4.06
CA GLY A 88 2.81 -5.42 3.28
C GLY A 88 1.33 -5.64 3.62
N ASP A 89 0.96 -5.57 4.90
CA ASP A 89 -0.43 -5.79 5.34
C ASP A 89 -1.31 -4.59 4.97
N ILE A 90 -0.79 -3.37 5.13
CA ILE A 90 -1.47 -2.14 4.71
C ILE A 90 -1.75 -2.18 3.21
N MET A 91 -0.73 -2.46 2.40
CA MET A 91 -0.87 -2.54 0.94
C MET A 91 -1.86 -3.63 0.52
N LEU A 92 -1.86 -4.78 1.21
CA LEU A 92 -2.80 -5.86 0.94
C LEU A 92 -4.24 -5.44 1.27
N ALA A 93 -4.46 -4.77 2.40
CA ALA A 93 -5.77 -4.23 2.77
C ALA A 93 -6.26 -3.20 1.75
N GLN A 94 -5.38 -2.31 1.29
CA GLN A 94 -5.68 -1.32 0.24
C GLN A 94 -6.07 -2.01 -1.08
N LYS A 95 -5.32 -3.04 -1.50
CA LYS A 95 -5.65 -3.85 -2.69
C LYS A 95 -7.05 -4.45 -2.58
N ILE A 96 -7.32 -5.19 -1.50
CA ILE A 96 -8.59 -5.87 -1.30
C ILE A 96 -9.72 -4.85 -1.30
N SER A 97 -9.56 -3.75 -0.57
CA SER A 97 -10.61 -2.72 -0.47
C SER A 97 -10.95 -2.12 -1.83
N LEU A 98 -9.96 -1.80 -2.66
CA LEU A 98 -10.20 -1.23 -4.00
C LEU A 98 -10.78 -2.25 -4.99
N GLU A 99 -10.39 -3.52 -4.89
CA GLU A 99 -10.84 -4.57 -5.81
C GLU A 99 -12.19 -5.20 -5.40
N THR A 100 -12.70 -4.95 -4.19
CA THR A 100 -13.96 -5.55 -3.71
C THR A 100 -14.99 -4.57 -3.14
N ASN A 101 -14.59 -3.36 -2.74
CA ASN A 101 -15.48 -2.33 -2.19
C ASN A 101 -14.90 -0.94 -2.46
N GLU A 102 -14.69 -0.61 -3.74
CA GLU A 102 -14.02 0.61 -4.18
C GLU A 102 -14.71 1.85 -3.63
N VAL A 103 -16.04 1.95 -3.79
CA VAL A 103 -16.80 3.11 -3.30
C VAL A 103 -16.63 3.28 -1.78
N GLY A 104 -16.77 2.21 -1.00
CA GLY A 104 -16.58 2.25 0.45
C GLY A 104 -15.16 2.65 0.85
N ALA A 105 -14.15 2.14 0.14
CA ALA A 105 -12.75 2.48 0.36
C ALA A 105 -12.50 3.98 0.11
N LEU A 106 -12.96 4.52 -1.03
CA LEU A 106 -12.72 5.92 -1.38
C LEU A 106 -13.46 6.91 -0.49
N LEU A 107 -14.62 6.52 0.08
CA LEU A 107 -15.38 7.37 1.00
C LEU A 107 -14.62 7.71 2.29
N ILE A 108 -13.78 6.78 2.79
CA ILE A 108 -12.99 6.99 4.01
C ILE A 108 -11.57 7.51 3.72
N ALA A 109 -11.14 7.51 2.47
CA ALA A 109 -9.79 7.89 2.09
C ALA A 109 -9.62 9.42 2.03
N ASN A 110 -8.51 9.91 2.56
CA ASN A 110 -8.13 11.31 2.37
C ASN A 110 -7.63 11.53 0.95
N ARG A 111 -8.29 12.43 0.20
CA ARG A 111 -7.91 12.81 -1.16
C ARG A 111 -6.82 13.88 -1.13
N PHE A 112 -5.75 13.72 -1.90
CA PHE A 112 -4.66 14.70 -1.97
C PHE A 112 -4.16 14.94 -3.42
N PRO A 113 -3.67 16.15 -3.75
CA PRO A 113 -3.05 16.42 -5.04
C PRO A 113 -1.68 15.74 -5.17
N ILE A 114 -1.39 15.19 -6.35
CA ILE A 114 -0.16 14.41 -6.61
C ILE A 114 1.13 15.24 -6.43
N GLU A 115 1.08 16.56 -6.57
CA GLU A 115 2.22 17.45 -6.34
C GLU A 115 2.81 17.31 -4.92
N LEU A 116 1.99 16.88 -3.95
CA LEU A 116 2.41 16.66 -2.57
C LEU A 116 3.11 15.31 -2.36
N SER A 117 3.01 14.36 -3.30
CA SER A 117 3.59 13.02 -3.15
C SER A 117 5.12 12.97 -3.35
N ARG A 118 5.75 14.08 -3.74
CA ARG A 118 7.21 14.18 -4.01
C ARG A 118 8.03 14.67 -2.81
N ARG A 119 7.40 14.95 -1.67
CA ARG A 119 8.06 15.62 -0.52
C ARG A 119 8.31 14.75 0.72
N TYR A 120 8.04 13.45 0.67
CA TYR A 120 8.27 12.53 1.79
C TYR A 120 8.93 11.23 1.34
#